data_AF-A0A0H5CRT1-F1
#
_entry.id   AF-A0A0H5CRT1-F1
#
_cell.length_a   1.000
_cell.length_b   1.000
_cell.length_c   1.000
_cell.angle_alpha   90.00
_cell.angle_beta   90.00
_cell.angle_gamma   90.00
#
_symmetry.space_group_name_H-M   'P 1'
#
loop_
_entity.id
_entity.type
_entity.pdbx_description
1 polymer ?
#
loop_
_entity_poly.entity_id
_entity_poly.type
_entity_poly.pdbx_seq_one_letter_code
_entity_poly.pdbx_strand_id
1 'polypeptide(L)'
;MEPGAVRNADEWFRLMVETGLAPGLRALGLSGTGRRYRMVRDAHVAQVSILQSNLGPRSTRFTLALSVAATDEWSSQLRIRPYLRGASNAGMGWQERIGNLILVGSGVPIGDLWWQVDVGKPFGSLSREVLSAVREFGLPAMYDEIRSRVD
;
A
#
# COMPACT_ATOMS: atom_id res chain seq x y z
N MET A 1 5.29 31.52 0.20
CA MET A 1 4.66 30.44 -0.58
C MET A 1 3.21 30.44 -0.17
N GLU A 2 2.33 30.97 -1.02
CA GLU A 2 0.91 31.14 -0.72
C GLU A 2 0.27 29.77 -0.47
N PRO A 3 -0.57 29.60 0.56
CA PRO A 3 -1.27 28.34 0.78
C PRO A 3 -2.30 28.17 -0.33
N GLY A 4 -1.88 27.54 -1.43
CA GLY A 4 -2.78 26.98 -2.42
C GLY A 4 -3.69 25.99 -1.72
N ALA A 5 -4.83 26.50 -1.27
CA ALA A 5 -5.82 25.80 -0.48
C ALA A 5 -6.15 24.50 -1.20
N VAL A 6 -5.79 23.37 -0.59
CA VAL A 6 -6.18 22.07 -1.09
C VAL A 6 -7.69 22.07 -1.32
N ARG A 7 -8.11 21.92 -2.57
CA ARG A 7 -9.46 22.29 -3.02
C ARG A 7 -10.47 21.17 -2.82
N ASN A 8 -10.00 19.93 -2.65
CA ASN A 8 -10.86 18.75 -2.52
C ASN A 8 -10.13 17.58 -1.83
N ALA A 9 -10.89 16.52 -1.55
CA ALA A 9 -10.42 15.33 -0.85
C ALA A 9 -9.28 14.59 -1.56
N ASP A 10 -9.21 14.64 -2.89
CA ASP A 10 -8.16 13.96 -3.65
C ASP A 10 -6.81 14.66 -3.49
N GLU A 11 -6.79 15.99 -3.58
CA GLU A 11 -5.59 16.78 -3.32
C GLU A 11 -5.11 16.63 -1.86
N TRP A 12 -6.04 16.55 -0.90
CA TRP A 12 -5.70 16.39 0.53
C TRP A 12 -5.14 14.99 0.80
N PHE A 13 -5.74 13.99 0.18
CA PHE A 13 -5.25 12.62 0.22
C PHE A 13 -3.88 12.48 -0.44
N ARG A 14 -3.67 13.11 -1.60
CA ARG A 14 -2.38 13.14 -2.28
C ARG A 14 -1.31 13.79 -1.39
N LEU A 15 -1.62 14.92 -0.75
CA LEU A 15 -0.71 15.57 0.19
C LEU A 15 -0.35 14.64 1.36
N MET A 16 -1.33 13.95 1.95
CA MET A 16 -1.09 12.94 3.00
C MET A 16 -0.18 11.82 2.50
N VAL A 17 -0.41 11.32 1.29
CA VAL A 17 0.43 10.27 0.69
C VAL A 17 1.87 10.76 0.50
N GLU A 18 2.07 11.94 -0.08
CA GLU A 18 3.40 12.47 -0.41
C GLU A 18 4.20 12.88 0.84
N THR A 19 3.54 13.46 1.84
CA THR A 19 4.22 14.04 3.02
C THR A 19 4.15 13.16 4.27
N GLY A 20 3.15 12.30 4.38
CA GLY A 20 2.95 11.42 5.52
C GLY A 20 3.38 9.98 5.24
N LEU A 21 2.77 9.34 4.23
CA LEU A 21 2.97 7.91 3.98
C LEU A 21 4.27 7.61 3.25
N ALA A 22 4.60 8.36 2.19
CA ALA A 22 5.77 8.12 1.36
C ALA A 22 7.09 8.08 2.15
N PRO A 23 7.43 9.07 3.02
CA PRO A 23 8.66 9.00 3.79
C PRO A 23 8.67 7.84 4.79
N GLY A 24 7.53 7.53 5.42
CA GLY A 24 7.42 6.41 6.35
C GLY A 24 7.59 5.04 5.67
N LEU A 25 6.96 4.83 4.52
CA LEU A 25 7.11 3.61 3.73
C LEU A 25 8.56 3.44 3.24
N ARG A 26 9.24 4.55 2.90
CA ARG A 26 10.67 4.55 2.58
C ARG A 26 11.56 4.19 3.77
N ALA A 27 11.25 4.71 4.95
CA ALA A 27 11.96 4.35 6.18
C ALA A 27 11.78 2.87 6.55
N LEU A 28 10.67 2.24 6.13
CA LEU A 28 10.41 0.81 6.25
C LEU A 28 11.12 -0.06 5.19
N GLY A 29 11.93 0.53 4.31
CA GLY A 29 12.69 -0.19 3.29
C GLY A 29 11.97 -0.38 1.96
N LEU A 30 10.76 0.19 1.79
CA LEU A 30 10.09 0.18 0.49
C LEU A 30 10.54 1.34 -0.38
N SER A 31 10.58 1.14 -1.69
CA SER A 31 10.86 2.16 -2.69
C SER A 31 9.66 2.39 -3.59
N GLY A 32 9.36 3.63 -3.93
CA GLY A 32 8.21 3.94 -4.77
C GLY A 32 7.74 5.39 -4.65
N THR A 33 6.67 5.68 -5.39
CA THR A 33 6.06 7.00 -5.48
C THR A 33 4.54 6.88 -5.63
N GLY A 34 3.83 7.95 -5.25
CA GLY A 34 2.38 7.99 -5.36
C GLY A 34 1.73 6.89 -4.53
N ARG A 35 0.99 5.99 -5.18
CA ARG A 35 0.15 4.97 -4.53
C ARG A 35 0.76 3.58 -4.50
N ARG A 36 2.04 3.41 -4.90
CA ARG A 36 2.68 2.09 -4.97
C ARG A 36 4.10 2.14 -4.44
N TYR A 37 4.41 1.25 -3.50
CA TYR A 37 5.71 1.11 -2.86
C TYR A 37 6.10 -0.35 -2.84
N ARG A 38 7.34 -0.67 -3.22
CA ARG A 38 7.80 -2.04 -3.39
C ARG A 38 9.14 -2.29 -2.73
N MET A 39 9.40 -3.54 -2.38
CA MET A 39 10.72 -4.04 -2.01
C MET A 39 11.02 -5.30 -2.82
N VAL A 40 12.30 -5.53 -3.08
CA VAL A 40 12.77 -6.74 -3.78
C VAL A 40 13.61 -7.55 -2.80
N ARG A 41 13.33 -8.84 -2.71
CA ARG A 41 14.02 -9.75 -1.79
C ARG A 41 13.90 -11.19 -2.30
N ASP A 42 14.99 -11.96 -2.27
CA ASP A 42 15.03 -13.39 -2.63
C ASP A 42 14.37 -13.68 -3.99
N ALA A 43 14.68 -12.87 -5.01
CA ALA A 43 14.05 -12.93 -6.34
C ALA A 43 12.52 -12.73 -6.37
N HIS A 44 11.93 -12.15 -5.32
CA HIS A 44 10.52 -11.77 -5.24
C HIS A 44 10.35 -10.25 -5.12
N VAL A 45 9.23 -9.75 -5.63
CA VAL A 45 8.80 -8.37 -5.53
C VAL A 45 7.58 -8.31 -4.61
N ALA A 46 7.75 -7.71 -3.45
CA ALA A 46 6.66 -7.41 -2.53
C ALA A 46 6.22 -5.94 -2.73
N GLN A 47 4.91 -5.69 -2.70
CA GLN A 47 4.34 -4.37 -2.99
C GLN A 47 3.19 -4.01 -2.05
N VAL A 48 3.19 -2.77 -1.58
CA VAL A 48 2.08 -2.09 -0.90
C VAL A 48 1.42 -1.14 -1.89
N SER A 49 0.12 -1.31 -2.08
CA SER A 49 -0.72 -0.51 -2.99
C SER A 49 -1.78 0.23 -2.20
N ILE A 50 -1.86 1.55 -2.37
CA ILE A 50 -2.86 2.40 -1.73
C ILE A 50 -4.09 2.48 -2.64
N LEU A 51 -5.19 1.86 -2.22
CA LEU A 51 -6.46 1.81 -2.96
C LEU A 51 -7.39 2.86 -2.39
N GLN A 52 -7.69 3.89 -3.19
CA GLN A 52 -8.61 4.95 -2.83
C GLN A 52 -10.02 4.65 -3.37
N SER A 53 -11.03 4.93 -2.56
CA SER A 53 -12.44 4.95 -2.94
C SER A 53 -13.01 6.32 -2.60
N ASN A 54 -13.53 7.01 -3.61
CA ASN A 54 -13.98 8.37 -3.42
C ASN A 54 -15.39 8.40 -2.83
N LEU A 55 -15.55 9.09 -1.70
CA LEU A 55 -16.85 9.28 -1.06
C LEU A 55 -17.52 10.60 -1.49
N GLY A 56 -16.75 11.57 -1.97
CA GLY A 56 -17.25 12.87 -2.40
C GLY A 56 -16.16 13.95 -2.36
N PRO A 57 -16.53 15.23 -2.52
CA PRO A 57 -15.55 16.32 -2.61
C PRO A 57 -14.85 16.63 -1.28
N ARG A 58 -15.44 16.25 -0.14
CA ARG A 58 -14.94 16.60 1.21
C ARG A 58 -14.25 15.46 1.95
N SER A 59 -14.44 14.22 1.51
CA SER A 59 -13.90 13.04 2.17
C SER A 59 -13.57 11.96 1.15
N THR A 60 -12.49 11.22 1.42
CA THR A 60 -12.14 10.04 0.64
C THR A 60 -11.80 8.91 1.61
N ARG A 61 -12.03 7.66 1.20
CA ARG A 61 -11.59 6.49 1.94
C ARG A 61 -10.50 5.79 1.19
N PHE A 62 -9.63 5.12 1.92
CA PHE A 62 -8.61 4.30 1.33
C PHE A 62 -8.28 3.09 2.19
N THR A 63 -7.67 2.10 1.55
CA THR A 63 -7.18 0.88 2.18
C THR A 63 -5.86 0.48 1.52
N LEU A 64 -5.18 -0.51 2.09
CA LEU A 64 -3.95 -1.04 1.53
C LEU A 64 -4.16 -2.47 1.03
N ALA A 65 -3.71 -2.71 -0.19
CA ALA A 65 -3.56 -4.04 -0.75
C ALA A 65 -2.08 -4.39 -0.84
N LEU A 66 -1.77 -5.62 -0.46
CA LEU A 66 -0.43 -6.18 -0.44
C LEU A 66 -0.33 -7.23 -1.55
N SER A 67 0.86 -7.40 -2.11
CA SER A 67 1.12 -8.47 -3.06
C SER A 67 2.57 -8.93 -3.05
N VAL A 68 2.81 -10.22 -3.29
CA VAL A 68 4.14 -10.81 -3.48
C VAL A 68 4.13 -11.64 -4.75
N ALA A 69 5.06 -11.36 -5.66
CA ALA A 69 5.22 -12.10 -6.92
C ALA A 69 6.69 -12.40 -7.21
N ALA A 70 6.98 -13.52 -7.88
CA ALA A 70 8.33 -13.84 -8.30
C ALA A 70 8.82 -12.90 -9.42
N THR A 71 10.11 -12.57 -9.42
CA THR A 71 10.74 -11.67 -10.40
C THR A 71 10.87 -12.34 -11.77
N ASP A 72 11.01 -13.67 -11.81
CA ASP A 72 11.05 -14.42 -13.07
C ASP A 72 9.68 -14.48 -13.74
N GLU A 73 8.60 -14.71 -12.97
CA GLU A 73 7.23 -14.59 -13.47
C GLU A 73 6.95 -13.20 -14.05
N TRP A 74 7.44 -12.14 -13.40
CA TRP A 74 7.32 -10.78 -13.90
C TRP A 74 8.13 -10.56 -15.18
N SER A 75 9.39 -11.00 -15.20
CA SER A 75 10.29 -10.92 -16.36
C SER A 75 9.72 -11.67 -17.58
N SER A 76 9.20 -12.87 -17.37
CA SER A 76 8.56 -13.71 -18.38
C SER A 76 7.29 -13.07 -18.94
N GLN A 77 6.49 -12.43 -18.10
CA GLN A 77 5.31 -11.67 -18.55
C GLN A 77 5.69 -10.39 -19.29
N LEU A 78 6.75 -9.67 -18.91
CA LEU A 78 7.22 -8.51 -19.68
C LEU A 78 7.70 -8.88 -21.10
N ARG A 79 8.14 -10.12 -21.31
CA ARG A 79 8.44 -10.65 -22.67
C ARG A 79 7.16 -10.86 -23.48
N ILE A 80 6.08 -11.36 -22.86
CA ILE A 80 4.80 -11.66 -23.53
C ILE A 80 3.93 -10.39 -23.66
N ARG A 81 4.01 -9.48 -22.69
CA ARG A 81 3.17 -8.28 -22.53
C ARG A 81 4.04 -7.07 -22.17
N PRO A 82 4.87 -6.58 -23.11
CA PRO A 82 5.82 -5.50 -22.85
C PRO A 82 5.17 -4.16 -22.43
N TYR A 83 3.88 -3.95 -22.73
CA TYR A 83 3.12 -2.79 -22.24
C TYR A 83 2.89 -2.80 -20.72
N LEU A 84 3.10 -3.94 -20.04
CA LEU A 84 3.02 -4.02 -18.57
C LEU A 84 4.27 -3.48 -17.86
N ARG A 85 5.31 -3.00 -18.57
CA ARG A 85 6.52 -2.41 -17.95
C ARG A 85 6.23 -1.25 -16.98
N GLY A 86 5.10 -0.57 -17.14
CA GLY A 86 4.61 0.48 -16.21
C GLY A 86 3.48 0.03 -15.27
N ALA A 87 3.01 -1.21 -15.39
CA ALA A 87 1.96 -1.77 -14.55
C ALA A 87 2.56 -2.43 -13.29
N SER A 88 1.77 -2.50 -12.22
CA SER A 88 2.09 -3.31 -11.04
C SER A 88 1.92 -4.80 -11.36
N ASN A 89 2.56 -5.67 -10.57
CA ASN A 89 2.34 -7.13 -10.53
C ASN A 89 0.91 -7.51 -10.06
N ALA A 90 -0.06 -6.60 -10.16
CA ALA A 90 -1.42 -6.77 -9.68
C ALA A 90 -2.08 -7.93 -10.43
N GLY A 91 -2.46 -8.98 -9.68
CA GLY A 91 -3.09 -10.19 -10.20
C GLY A 91 -2.17 -11.40 -10.37
N MET A 92 -0.90 -11.33 -9.98
CA MET A 92 0.05 -12.45 -10.02
C MET A 92 0.69 -12.63 -8.64
N GLY A 93 0.72 -13.88 -8.16
CA GLY A 93 1.23 -14.22 -6.83
C GLY A 93 0.22 -13.98 -5.70
N TRP A 94 0.71 -14.00 -4.45
CA TRP A 94 -0.13 -13.79 -3.28
C TRP A 94 -0.61 -12.34 -3.23
N GLN A 95 -1.87 -12.15 -2.84
CA GLN A 95 -2.48 -10.85 -2.66
C GLN A 95 -3.35 -10.87 -1.43
N GLU A 96 -3.32 -9.78 -0.65
CA GLU A 96 -4.17 -9.69 0.54
C GLU A 96 -4.53 -8.23 0.87
N ARG A 97 -5.68 -8.03 1.52
CA ARG A 97 -6.02 -6.73 2.10
C ARG A 97 -5.45 -6.62 3.49
N ILE A 98 -4.90 -5.45 3.83
CA ILE A 98 -4.22 -5.29 5.13
C ILE A 98 -5.13 -5.58 6.33
N GLY A 99 -6.43 -5.29 6.23
CA GLY A 99 -7.37 -5.60 7.30
C GLY A 99 -7.60 -7.11 7.51
N ASN A 100 -7.40 -7.95 6.48
CA ASN A 100 -7.46 -9.40 6.63
C ASN A 100 -6.25 -9.97 7.40
N LEU A 101 -5.18 -9.18 7.55
CA LEU A 101 -3.99 -9.56 8.32
C LEU A 101 -4.07 -9.18 9.79
N ILE A 102 -5.01 -8.30 10.16
CA ILE A 102 -5.15 -7.81 11.53
C ILE A 102 -6.15 -8.72 12.24
N LEU A 103 -5.66 -9.50 13.19
CA LEU A 103 -6.47 -10.46 13.95
C LEU A 103 -6.92 -9.85 15.28
N VAL A 104 -8.17 -10.06 15.64
CA VAL A 104 -8.75 -9.67 16.93
C VAL A 104 -9.34 -10.88 17.65
N GLY A 105 -9.32 -10.84 18.99
CA GLY A 105 -9.82 -11.93 19.83
C GLY A 105 -9.13 -13.27 19.52
N SER A 106 -9.92 -14.30 19.24
CA SER A 106 -9.47 -15.68 18.99
C SER A 106 -8.82 -15.90 17.61
N GLY A 107 -8.17 -14.89 17.02
CA GLY A 107 -7.52 -14.99 15.72
C GLY A 107 -8.44 -14.72 14.52
N VAL A 108 -9.54 -13.98 14.71
CA VAL A 108 -10.46 -13.64 13.63
C VAL A 108 -9.99 -12.36 12.92
N PRO A 109 -9.88 -12.34 11.58
CA PRO A 109 -9.53 -11.12 10.87
C PRO A 109 -10.60 -10.05 11.06
N ILE A 110 -10.18 -8.79 11.22
CA ILE A 110 -11.13 -7.66 11.28
C ILE A 110 -11.86 -7.44 9.94
N GLY A 111 -11.37 -8.04 8.86
CA GLY A 111 -11.94 -7.90 7.53
C GLY A 111 -11.47 -6.63 6.84
N ASP A 112 -12.35 -5.99 6.07
CA ASP A 112 -11.95 -4.83 5.26
C ASP A 112 -11.75 -3.57 6.11
N LEU A 113 -10.49 -3.16 6.28
CA LEU A 113 -10.11 -1.95 6.99
C LEU A 113 -10.03 -0.76 6.01
N TRP A 114 -10.89 0.23 6.21
CA TRP A 114 -10.87 1.50 5.49
C TRP A 114 -10.52 2.65 6.43
N TRP A 115 -9.50 3.41 6.05
CA TRP A 115 -9.22 4.71 6.62
C TRP A 115 -9.97 5.80 5.88
N GLN A 116 -10.26 6.89 6.59
CA GLN A 116 -10.91 8.06 6.01
C GLN A 116 -10.05 9.30 6.18
N VAL A 117 -9.98 10.09 5.10
CA VAL A 117 -9.34 11.41 5.09
C VAL A 117 -10.41 12.44 4.79
N ASP A 118 -10.53 13.44 5.66
CA ASP A 118 -11.40 14.59 5.46
C ASP A 118 -10.56 15.81 5.11
N VAL A 119 -11.04 16.62 4.16
CA VAL A 119 -10.38 17.85 3.73
C VAL A 119 -10.19 18.79 4.92
N GLY A 120 -8.97 19.33 5.05
CA GLY A 120 -8.61 20.30 6.07
C GLY A 120 -8.38 19.72 7.47
N LYS A 121 -8.66 18.43 7.70
CA LYS A 121 -8.31 17.79 8.97
C LYS A 121 -6.85 17.32 8.96
N PRO A 122 -6.11 17.47 10.07
CA PRO A 122 -4.75 16.95 10.16
C PRO A 122 -4.73 15.42 10.05
N PHE A 123 -3.83 14.90 9.21
CA PHE A 123 -3.70 13.46 8.93
C PHE A 123 -2.46 12.82 9.57
N GLY A 124 -1.74 13.54 10.45
CA GLY A 124 -0.48 13.06 11.02
C GLY A 124 -0.64 11.79 11.87
N SER A 125 -1.67 11.74 12.73
CA SER A 125 -1.99 10.54 13.51
C SER A 125 -2.45 9.39 12.62
N LEU A 126 -3.29 9.69 11.61
CA LEU A 126 -3.74 8.71 10.64
C LEU A 126 -2.57 8.09 9.86
N SER A 127 -1.61 8.91 9.44
CA SER A 127 -0.42 8.45 8.72
C SER A 127 0.41 7.50 9.59
N ARG A 128 0.59 7.82 10.87
CA ARG A 128 1.30 6.93 11.82
C ARG A 128 0.56 5.62 12.05
N GLU A 129 -0.76 5.65 12.14
CA GLU A 129 -1.59 4.45 12.29
C GLU A 129 -1.43 3.52 11.08
N VAL A 130 -1.56 4.06 9.87
CA VAL A 130 -1.38 3.32 8.61
C VAL A 130 0.04 2.72 8.53
N LEU A 131 1.07 3.49 8.87
CA LEU A 131 2.46 3.02 8.85
C LEU A 131 2.71 1.94 9.93
N SER A 132 2.05 2.05 11.09
CA SER A 132 2.12 1.02 12.14
C SER A 132 1.47 -0.26 11.64
N ALA A 133 0.30 -0.19 11.00
CA ALA A 133 -0.34 -1.36 10.40
C ALA A 133 0.55 -2.05 9.34
N VAL A 134 1.23 -1.27 8.49
CA VAL A 134 2.18 -1.82 7.52
C VAL A 134 3.36 -2.49 8.22
N ARG A 135 3.94 -1.86 9.25
CA ARG A 135 5.08 -2.40 9.99
C ARG A 135 4.72 -3.68 10.76
N GLU A 136 3.57 -3.69 11.42
CA GLU A 136 3.17 -4.74 12.36
C GLU A 136 2.52 -5.94 11.65
N PHE A 137 1.78 -5.72 10.56
CA PHE A 137 1.03 -6.77 9.89
C PHE A 137 1.46 -6.95 8.43
N GLY A 138 1.66 -5.84 7.70
CA GLY A 138 1.97 -5.89 6.28
C GLY A 138 3.35 -6.49 5.96
N LEU A 139 4.42 -5.97 6.57
CA LEU A 139 5.78 -6.45 6.35
C LEU A 139 5.97 -7.90 6.77
N PRO A 140 5.55 -8.34 7.98
CA PRO A 140 5.70 -9.74 8.38
C PRO A 140 4.99 -10.71 7.43
N ALA A 141 3.76 -10.41 7.01
CA ALA A 141 3.03 -11.25 6.06
C ALA A 141 3.74 -11.36 4.70
N MET A 142 4.24 -10.24 4.16
CA MET A 142 5.01 -10.26 2.92
C MET A 142 6.33 -11.04 3.06
N TYR A 143 7.01 -10.95 4.20
CA TYR A 143 8.23 -11.74 4.43
C TYR A 143 7.96 -13.23 4.59
N ASP A 144 6.89 -13.60 5.28
CA ASP A 144 6.49 -15.00 5.43
C ASP A 144 6.13 -15.62 4.08
N GLU A 145 5.37 -14.89 3.25
CA GLU A 145 5.02 -15.33 1.90
C GLU A 145 6.26 -15.49 1.00
N ILE A 146 7.23 -14.57 1.08
CA ILE A 146 8.51 -14.72 0.36
C ILE A 146 9.23 -15.99 0.83
N ARG A 147 9.32 -16.20 2.15
CA ARG A 147 10.01 -17.36 2.73
C ARG A 147 9.35 -18.67 2.30
N SER A 148 8.02 -18.73 2.35
CA SER A 148 7.21 -19.90 1.95
C SER A 148 7.42 -20.32 0.49
N ARG A 149 7.84 -19.39 -0.39
CA ARG A 149 8.09 -19.64 -1.81
C ARG A 149 9.56 -19.98 -2.15
N VAL A 150 10.46 -19.81 -1.18
CA VAL A 150 11.90 -20.08 -1.34
C VAL A 150 12.27 -21.47 -0.79
N ASP A 151 11.48 -22.00 0.15
CA ASP A 151 11.64 -23.34 0.74
C ASP A 151 11.17 -24.46 -0.20
#